data_AF-A0AAU6P9B1-F1
#
_entry.id   AF-A0AAU6P9B1-F1
#
_cell.length_a   1.000
_cell.length_b   1.000
_cell.length_c   1.000
_cell.angle_alpha   90.00
_cell.angle_beta   90.00
_cell.angle_gamma   90.00
#
_symmetry.space_group_name_H-M   'P 1'
#
loop_
_entity.id
_entity.type
_entity.pdbx_description
1 polymer ?
#
loop_
_entity_poly.entity_id
_entity_poly.type
_entity_poly.pdbx_seq_one_letter_code
_entity_poly.pdbx_strand_id
1 'polypeptide(L)' 'MKKIILLLALIFATINQLTYSQSKFEALDFLIGNWQGIESGAAGNGVGFRTYQYELANNFIFIENQSAFPPSEKKT' A
#
# COMPACT_ATOMS: atom_id res chain seq x y z
N MET A 1 -37.93 26.70 -14.37
CA MET A 1 -37.68 25.24 -14.32
C MET A 1 -36.41 24.82 -15.05
N LYS A 2 -36.23 25.14 -16.34
CA LYS A 2 -35.00 24.79 -17.10
C LYS A 2 -33.68 25.24 -16.45
N LYS A 3 -33.64 26.45 -15.88
CA LYS A 3 -32.46 26.98 -15.17
C LYS A 3 -32.11 26.20 -13.89
N ILE A 4 -33.12 25.67 -13.19
CA ILE A 4 -32.93 24.87 -11.96
C ILE A 4 -32.40 23.48 -12.32
N ILE A 5 -32.92 22.88 -13.40
CA ILE A 5 -32.43 21.61 -13.92
C ILE A 5 -30.97 21.74 -14.38
N LEU A 6 -30.63 22.86 -15.04
CA LEU A 6 -29.25 23.13 -15.47
C LEU A 6 -28.30 23.29 -14.26
N LEU A 7 -28.75 23.97 -13.20
CA LEU A 7 -27.97 24.17 -11.98
C LEU A 7 -27.73 22.84 -11.24
N LEU A 8 -28.76 22.00 -11.14
CA LEU A 8 -28.65 20.66 -10.55
C LEU A 8 -27.71 19.75 -11.35
N ALA A 9 -27.78 19.78 -12.68
CA ALA A 9 -26.88 19.02 -13.54
C ALA A 9 -25.42 19.46 -13.37
N LEU A 10 -25.17 20.77 -13.18
CA LEU A 10 -23.84 21.31 -12.96
C LEU A 10 -23.26 20.86 -11.60
N ILE A 11 -24.09 20.84 -10.56
CA ILE A 11 -23.70 20.35 -9.23
C ILE A 11 -23.32 18.86 -9.31
N PHE A 12 -24.16 18.02 -9.94
CA PHE A 12 -23.86 16.59 -10.12
C PHE A 12 -22.59 16.33 -10.94
N ALA A 13 -22.28 17.17 -11.93
CA ALA A 13 -21.04 17.06 -12.70
C ALA A 13 -19.79 17.32 -11.83
N THR A 14 -19.87 18.21 -10.83
CA THR A 14 -18.73 18.53 -9.96
C THR A 14 -18.46 17.49 -8.86
N ILE A 15 -19.47 16.72 -8.43
CA ILE A 15 -19.32 15.73 -7.35
C ILE A 15 -18.46 14.53 -7.79
N ASN A 16 -18.42 14.22 -9.09
CA ASN A 16 -17.63 13.12 -9.64
C ASN A 16 -16.11 13.39 -9.70
N GLN A 17 -15.68 14.64 -9.49
CA GLN A 17 -14.26 15.00 -9.42
C GLN A 17 -13.69 14.91 -7.99
N LEU A 18 -14.50 14.55 -7.00
CA LEU A 18 -14.04 14.18 -5.66
C LEU A 18 -13.57 12.72 -5.60
N THR A 19 -12.98 12.23 -6.68
CA THR A 19 -12.14 11.03 -6.62
C THR A 19 -10.92 11.42 -5.79
N TYR A 20 -10.95 10.98 -4.53
CA TYR A 20 -9.94 11.20 -3.51
C TYR A 20 -8.55 10.98 -4.12
N SER A 21 -7.82 12.08 -4.27
CA SER A 21 -6.53 12.10 -4.95
C SER A 21 -5.59 11.10 -4.29
N GLN A 22 -5.00 10.26 -5.13
CA GLN A 22 -4.03 9.21 -4.84
C GLN A 22 -2.68 9.77 -4.31
N SER A 23 -2.63 11.03 -3.86
CA SER A 23 -1.38 11.78 -3.77
C SER A 23 -0.55 11.59 -2.50
N LYS A 24 -1.12 11.11 -1.38
CA LYS A 24 -0.36 11.07 -0.11
C LYS A 24 0.82 10.09 -0.17
N PHE A 25 0.70 9.04 -0.99
CA PHE A 25 1.66 7.95 -1.03
C PHE A 25 2.17 7.62 -2.44
N GLU A 26 1.80 8.37 -3.47
CA GLU A 26 2.33 8.21 -4.84
C GLU A 26 3.87 8.19 -4.88
N ALA A 27 4.52 9.02 -4.04
CA ALA A 27 5.98 9.04 -3.94
C ALA A 27 6.59 7.71 -3.43
N LEU A 28 5.77 6.83 -2.84
CA LEU A 28 6.14 5.52 -2.33
C LEU A 28 5.70 4.38 -3.26
N ASP A 29 5.15 4.68 -4.43
CA ASP A 29 4.71 3.65 -5.40
C ASP A 29 5.84 2.66 -5.73
N PHE A 30 7.09 3.11 -5.69
CA PHE A 30 8.25 2.26 -5.91
C PHE A 30 8.42 1.14 -4.87
N LEU A 31 7.79 1.24 -3.69
CA LEU A 31 7.80 0.20 -2.66
C LEU A 31 6.70 -0.84 -2.87
N ILE A 32 5.64 -0.51 -3.61
CA ILE A 32 4.46 -1.36 -3.77
C ILE A 32 4.82 -2.60 -4.57
N GLY A 33 4.45 -3.76 -4.03
CA GLY A 33 4.77 -5.06 -4.62
C GLY A 33 5.39 -6.04 -3.64
N ASN A 34 6.00 -7.08 -4.19
CA ASN A 34 6.61 -8.18 -3.44
C ASN A 34 8.13 -8.09 -3.53
N TRP A 35 8.79 -8.19 -2.39
CA TRP A 35 10.23 -8.11 -2.24
C TRP A 35 10.76 -9.38 -1.60
N GLN A 36 11.92 -9.80 -2.08
CA GLN A 36 12.70 -10.87 -1.50
C GLN A 36 14.13 -10.40 -1.36
N GLY A 37 14.75 -10.67 -0.21
CA GLY A 37 16.13 -10.26 0.04
C GLY A 37 16.81 -11.14 1.08
N ILE A 38 18.11 -10.91 1.22
CA ILE A 38 18.91 -11.49 2.29
C ILE A 38 18.84 -10.56 3.50
N GLU A 39 18.60 -11.13 4.68
CA GLU A 39 18.55 -10.42 5.96
C GLU A 39 19.56 -11.02 6.93
N SER A 40 20.07 -10.19 7.85
CA SER A 40 20.99 -10.63 8.90
C SER A 40 20.39 -10.33 10.27
N GLY A 41 20.43 -11.31 11.18
CA GLY A 41 19.91 -11.19 12.54
C GLY A 41 20.66 -12.08 13.54
N ALA A 42 20.16 -12.17 14.76
CA ALA A 42 20.79 -12.97 15.82
C ALA A 42 20.89 -14.47 15.48
N ALA A 43 20.01 -14.97 14.62
CA ALA A 43 20.01 -16.34 14.11
C ALA A 43 20.96 -16.56 12.91
N GLY A 44 21.70 -15.53 12.49
CA GLY A 44 22.56 -15.56 11.31
C GLY A 44 21.90 -14.91 10.09
N ASN A 45 22.30 -15.36 8.90
CA ASN A 45 21.72 -14.89 7.64
C ASN A 45 20.46 -15.68 7.30
N GLY A 46 19.40 -14.97 6.92
CA GLY A 46 18.12 -15.52 6.51
C GLY A 46 17.65 -14.94 5.18
N VAL A 47 16.45 -15.35 4.77
CA VAL A 47 15.74 -14.80 3.62
C VAL A 47 14.48 -14.12 4.13
N GLY A 48 14.35 -12.83 3.79
CA GLY A 48 13.18 -12.02 4.10
C GLY A 48 12.26 -11.88 2.89
N PHE A 49 10.96 -11.96 3.15
CA PHE A 49 9.88 -11.66 2.20
C PHE A 49 9.06 -10.49 2.74
N ARG A 50 8.75 -9.52 1.87
CA ARG A 50 8.00 -8.31 2.23
C ARG A 50 6.98 -8.00 1.14
N THR A 51 5.74 -7.71 1.53
CA THR A 51 4.70 -7.28 0.60
C THR A 51 4.15 -5.94 1.06
N TYR A 52 4.12 -4.98 0.15
CA TYR A 52 3.52 -3.66 0.36
C TYR A 52 2.34 -3.51 -0.59
N GLN A 53 1.17 -3.21 -0.06
CA GLN A 53 -0.05 -3.02 -0.85
C GLN A 53 -0.90 -1.88 -0.31
N TYR A 54 -1.62 -1.23 -1.21
CA TYR A 54 -2.60 -0.22 -0.83
C TYR A 54 -3.87 -0.87 -0.29
N GLU A 55 -4.41 -0.31 0.79
CA GLU A 55 -5.64 -0.75 1.43
C GLU A 55 -6.56 0.43 1.73
N LEU A 56 -7.84 0.12 1.99
CA LEU A 56 -8.89 1.07 2.36
C LEU A 56 -8.93 2.28 1.41
N ALA A 57 -9.16 2.00 0.12
CA ALA A 57 -9.19 3.00 -0.96
C ALA A 57 -7.87 3.82 -1.05
N ASN A 58 -6.74 3.13 -1.01
CA ASN A 58 -5.38 3.70 -1.16
C ASN A 58 -5.00 4.72 -0.07
N ASN A 59 -5.67 4.67 1.08
CA ASN A 59 -5.39 5.56 2.21
C ASN A 59 -4.30 5.01 3.14
N PHE A 60 -3.97 3.73 3.03
CA PHE A 60 -2.98 3.06 3.85
C PHE A 60 -2.12 2.15 3.00
N ILE A 61 -0.85 2.01 3.36
CA ILE A 61 0.03 0.95 2.86
C ILE A 61 0.06 -0.12 3.95
N PHE A 62 -0.49 -1.29 3.64
CA PHE A 62 -0.37 -2.48 4.46
C PHE A 62 0.96 -3.18 4.16
N ILE A 63 1.62 -3.67 5.22
CA ILE A 63 2.94 -4.30 5.13
C ILE A 63 2.87 -5.69 5.76
N GLU A 64 3.10 -6.71 4.95
CA GLU A 64 3.30 -8.07 5.42
C GLU A 64 4.79 -8.42 5.42
N ASN A 65 5.26 -9.06 6.49
CA ASN A 65 6.67 -9.35 6.70
C ASN A 65 6.83 -10.79 7.15
N GLN A 66 7.59 -11.58 6.39
CA GLN A 66 8.00 -12.92 6.79
C GLN A 66 9.53 -13.04 6.71
N SER A 67 10.12 -13.68 7.72
CA SER A 67 11.55 -13.88 7.83
C SER A 67 11.82 -15.36 8.09
N ALA A 68 12.70 -15.95 7.29
CA ALA A 68 13.04 -17.37 7.37
C ALA A 68 14.55 -17.51 7.63
N PHE A 69 14.88 -18.01 8.82
CA PHE A 69 16.25 -18.31 9.22
C PHE A 69 16.47 -19.82 9.19
N PRO A 70 17.68 -20.28 8.81
CA PRO A 70 18.02 -21.68 8.94
C PRO A 70 17.95 -22.11 10.42
N PRO A 71 17.60 -23.38 10.69
CA PRO A 71 17.66 -23.92 12.04
C PRO A 71 19.05 -23.70 12.64
N SER A 72 19.13 -23.00 13.77
CA SER A 72 20.40 -22.82 14.46
C SER A 72 20.76 -24.13 15.18
N GLU A 73 22.00 -24.59 15.03
CA GLU A 73 22.54 -25.74 15.77
C GLU A 73 22.73 -25.49 17.27
N LYS A 74 22.13 -24.45 17.84
CA LYS A 74 22.20 -24.16 19.27
C LYS A 74 21.35 -25.15 20.07
N LYS A 75 21.80 -26.41 20.12
CA LYS A 75 21.52 -27.32 21.22
C LYS A 75 22.27 -26.78 22.42
N THR A 76 21.55 -26.21 23.38
CA THR A 76 22.05 -26.00 24.73
C THR A 76 21.40 -27.03 25.62
#